data_AF-A0A9D7KQ55-F1
#
_entry.id   AF-A0A9D7KQ55-F1
#
_cell.length_a   1.000
_cell.length_b   1.000
_cell.length_c   1.000
_cell.angle_alpha   90.00
_cell.angle_beta   90.00
_cell.angle_gamma   90.00
#
_symmetry.space_group_name_H-M   'P 1'
#
loop_
_entity.id
_entity.type
_entity.pdbx_description
1 polymer ?
#
loop_
_entity_poly.entity_id
_entity_poly.type
_entity_poly.pdbx_seq_one_letter_code
_entity_poly.pdbx_strand_id
1 'polypeptide(L)'
;MIVTKRIMHILPDVNNKRITGMKATLFTTILFLLISLPAYSTIRYVKAGNPTPSSPYTTWTTASDSIQKVVDICLSGDTILIGTGVYPQIVNSENFGRNLTIWGCGC
;
A
#
# COMPACT_ATOMS: atom_id res chain seq x y z
N MET A 1 11.03 63.22 5.37
CA MET A 1 10.23 62.11 4.80
C MET A 1 11.06 61.27 3.80
N ILE A 2 12.26 60.82 4.17
CA ILE A 2 13.16 60.04 3.26
C ILE A 2 13.82 58.84 3.96
N VAL A 3 13.90 58.84 5.31
CA VAL A 3 14.59 57.78 6.06
C VAL A 3 13.76 56.50 6.22
N THR A 4 12.44 56.56 6.11
CA THR A 4 11.55 55.40 6.35
C THR A 4 11.43 54.42 5.17
N LYS A 5 11.79 54.81 3.94
CA LYS A 5 11.64 53.94 2.75
C LYS A 5 12.84 53.02 2.49
N ARG A 6 14.03 53.34 3.02
CA ARG A 6 15.25 52.50 2.87
C ARG A 6 15.35 51.35 3.86
N ILE A 7 14.57 51.38 4.95
CA ILE A 7 14.58 50.31 5.97
C ILE A 7 13.62 49.16 5.58
N MET A 8 12.64 49.40 4.71
CA MET A 8 11.70 48.36 4.25
C MET A 8 12.28 47.40 3.20
N HIS A 9 13.45 47.68 2.61
CA HIS A 9 14.07 46.80 1.61
C HIS A 9 14.98 45.70 2.22
N ILE A 10 15.13 45.64 3.55
CA ILE A 10 16.03 44.69 4.24
C ILE A 10 15.37 44.06 5.48
N LEU A 11 14.05 43.89 5.51
CA LEU A 11 13.47 42.85 6.33
C LEU A 11 13.36 41.61 5.45
N PRO A 12 14.39 40.73 5.41
CA PRO A 12 14.20 39.44 4.78
C PRO A 12 12.99 38.79 5.43
N ASP A 13 12.21 38.12 4.60
CA ASP A 13 10.96 37.44 4.90
C ASP A 13 11.17 36.25 5.86
N VAL A 14 11.62 36.55 7.10
CA VAL A 14 11.93 35.57 8.15
C VAL A 14 10.70 34.72 8.46
N ASN A 15 9.50 35.29 8.31
CA ASN A 15 8.23 34.59 8.47
C ASN A 15 8.04 33.48 7.44
N ASN A 16 8.24 33.75 6.14
CA ASN A 16 8.13 32.72 5.10
C ASN A 16 9.25 31.68 5.19
N LYS A 17 10.47 32.06 5.59
CA LYS A 17 11.57 31.11 5.82
C LYS A 17 11.25 30.17 7.00
N ARG A 18 10.66 30.68 8.08
CA ARG A 18 10.17 29.88 9.22
C ARG A 18 8.98 28.99 8.85
N ILE A 19 8.01 29.50 8.09
CA ILE A 19 6.84 28.73 7.63
C ILE A 19 7.26 27.63 6.65
N THR A 20 8.21 27.92 5.75
CA THR A 20 8.78 26.94 4.81
C THR A 20 9.57 25.86 5.53
N GLY A 21 10.39 26.23 6.54
CA GLY A 21 11.10 25.27 7.39
C GLY A 21 10.15 24.38 8.20
N MET A 22 9.13 24.95 8.82
CA MET A 22 8.12 24.21 9.59
C MET A 22 7.29 23.26 8.71
N LYS A 23 6.93 23.67 7.49
CA LYS A 23 6.28 22.79 6.50
C LYS A 23 7.20 21.66 6.03
N ALA A 24 8.48 21.95 5.81
CA ALA A 24 9.46 20.95 5.43
C ALA A 24 9.69 19.91 6.54
N THR A 25 9.78 20.34 7.80
CA THR A 25 9.90 19.44 8.96
C THR A 25 8.64 18.59 9.17
N LEU A 26 7.45 19.16 9.00
CA LEU A 26 6.19 18.40 9.03
C LEU A 26 6.12 17.37 7.91
N PHE A 27 6.53 17.75 6.70
CA PHE A 27 6.53 16.85 5.55
C PHE A 27 7.52 15.70 5.73
N THR A 28 8.73 15.96 6.23
CA THR A 28 9.73 14.91 6.47
C THR A 28 9.34 13.98 7.61
N THR A 29 8.76 14.50 8.69
CA THR A 29 8.27 13.67 9.81
C THR A 29 7.09 12.80 9.39
N ILE A 30 6.13 13.32 8.62
CA ILE A 30 5.01 12.54 8.05
C ILE A 30 5.54 11.45 7.11
N LEU A 31 6.49 11.78 6.23
CA LEU A 31 7.10 10.80 5.31
C LEU A 31 7.83 9.68 6.06
N PHE A 32 8.57 10.02 7.13
CA PHE A 32 9.26 9.05 7.97
C PHE A 32 8.27 8.13 8.72
N LEU A 33 7.18 8.69 9.23
CA LEU A 33 6.12 7.92 9.92
C LEU A 33 5.44 6.93 8.97
N LEU A 34 5.16 7.35 7.73
CA LEU A 34 4.55 6.51 6.69
C LEU A 34 5.44 5.31 6.30
N ILE A 35 6.77 5.49 6.27
CA ILE A 35 7.72 4.43 5.94
C ILE A 35 7.90 3.45 7.12
N SER A 36 7.70 3.90 8.35
CA SER A 36 7.86 3.05 9.55
C SER A 36 6.70 2.10 9.85
N LEU A 37 5.62 2.13 9.06
CA LEU A 37 4.47 1.26 9.28
C LEU A 37 4.88 -0.21 9.07
N PRO A 38 4.59 -1.12 10.02
CA PRO A 38 4.89 -2.53 9.85
C PRO A 38 4.09 -3.13 8.69
N ALA A 39 4.76 -3.88 7.81
CA ALA A 39 4.10 -4.63 6.75
C ALA A 39 3.44 -5.89 7.34
N TYR A 40 2.10 -5.90 7.41
CA TYR A 40 1.35 -7.06 7.85
C TYR A 40 1.12 -8.03 6.69
N SER A 41 1.39 -9.31 6.92
CA SER A 41 0.94 -10.39 6.05
C SER A 41 -0.58 -10.48 6.07
N THR A 42 -1.19 -10.54 4.89
CA THR A 42 -2.64 -10.67 4.72
C THR A 42 -3.00 -12.06 4.22
N ILE A 43 -4.09 -12.62 4.77
CA ILE A 43 -4.70 -13.85 4.27
C ILE A 43 -5.73 -13.48 3.20
N ARG A 44 -5.61 -14.08 2.01
CA ARG A 44 -6.52 -13.88 0.89
C ARG A 44 -7.11 -15.20 0.41
N TYR A 45 -8.34 -15.15 -0.08
CA TYR A 45 -9.15 -16.32 -0.37
C TYR A 45 -9.41 -16.46 -1.87
N VAL A 46 -9.34 -17.69 -2.36
CA VAL A 46 -9.68 -18.08 -3.73
C VAL A 46 -10.78 -19.12 -3.69
N LYS A 47 -11.88 -18.88 -4.40
CA LYS A 47 -13.03 -19.79 -4.53
C LYS A 47 -13.47 -19.87 -5.99
N ALA A 48 -13.35 -21.05 -6.57
CA ALA A 48 -13.78 -21.32 -7.95
C ALA A 48 -15.26 -20.95 -8.14
N GLY A 49 -15.55 -20.20 -9.20
CA GLY A 49 -16.92 -19.82 -9.56
C GLY A 49 -17.63 -18.89 -8.57
N ASN A 50 -16.91 -18.14 -7.73
CA ASN A 50 -17.54 -17.13 -6.88
C ASN A 50 -18.27 -16.08 -7.76
N PRO A 51 -19.59 -15.85 -7.58
CA PRO A 51 -20.32 -14.87 -8.38
C PRO A 51 -20.03 -13.41 -8.00
N THR A 52 -19.50 -13.17 -6.78
CA THR A 52 -19.30 -11.81 -6.25
C THR A 52 -17.89 -11.62 -5.66
N PRO A 53 -16.82 -11.80 -6.46
CA PRO A 53 -15.46 -11.53 -6.00
C PRO A 53 -15.28 -10.03 -5.73
N SER A 54 -14.67 -9.70 -4.59
CA SER A 54 -14.37 -8.30 -4.25
C SER A 54 -12.98 -8.19 -3.64
N SER A 55 -12.11 -7.42 -4.30
CA SER A 55 -10.82 -7.02 -3.74
C SER A 55 -11.06 -6.33 -2.38
N PRO A 56 -10.25 -6.57 -1.33
CA PRO A 56 -8.96 -7.28 -1.31
C PRO A 56 -9.02 -8.81 -1.12
N TYR A 57 -10.18 -9.46 -1.33
CA TYR A 57 -10.38 -10.92 -1.21
C TYR A 57 -10.06 -11.50 0.18
N THR A 58 -10.42 -10.78 1.25
CA THR A 58 -10.08 -11.12 2.63
C THR A 58 -11.10 -12.03 3.34
N THR A 59 -12.12 -12.51 2.63
CA THR A 59 -13.12 -13.46 3.17
C THR A 59 -13.53 -14.47 2.10
N TRP A 60 -14.10 -15.61 2.51
CA TRP A 60 -14.67 -16.60 1.58
C TRP A 60 -15.80 -16.04 0.71
N THR A 61 -16.64 -15.14 1.24
CA THR A 61 -17.73 -14.51 0.50
C THR A 61 -17.21 -13.60 -0.60
N THR A 62 -16.13 -12.87 -0.32
CA THR A 62 -15.50 -11.95 -1.27
C THR A 62 -14.33 -12.56 -2.02
N ALA A 63 -14.09 -13.87 -1.90
CA ALA A 63 -12.93 -14.57 -2.46
C ALA A 63 -12.82 -14.38 -3.98
N SER A 64 -11.59 -14.35 -4.48
CA SER A 64 -11.34 -14.28 -5.93
C SER A 64 -11.76 -15.56 -6.62
N ASP A 65 -12.26 -15.45 -7.86
CA ASP A 65 -12.51 -16.56 -8.78
C ASP A 65 -11.23 -17.07 -9.47
N SER A 66 -10.13 -16.32 -9.38
CA SER A 66 -8.85 -16.59 -10.02
C SER A 66 -7.69 -16.52 -9.03
N ILE A 67 -6.77 -17.49 -9.12
CA ILE A 67 -5.55 -17.53 -8.31
C ILE A 67 -4.60 -16.38 -8.72
N GLN A 68 -4.56 -16.03 -10.01
CA GLN A 68 -3.61 -15.03 -10.53
C GLN A 68 -3.95 -13.65 -9.97
N LYS A 69 -5.23 -13.26 -10.00
CA LYS A 69 -5.70 -12.00 -9.42
C LYS A 69 -5.30 -11.83 -7.95
N VAL A 70 -5.22 -12.92 -7.19
CA VAL A 70 -4.77 -12.87 -5.79
C VAL A 70 -3.25 -12.74 -5.72
N VAL A 71 -2.50 -13.52 -6.50
CA VAL A 71 -1.03 -13.43 -6.60
C VAL A 71 -0.56 -12.02 -7.01
N ASP A 72 -1.30 -11.35 -7.89
CA ASP A 72 -0.98 -10.00 -8.37
C ASP A 72 -1.06 -8.94 -7.26
N ILE A 73 -2.03 -9.06 -6.36
CA ILE A 73 -2.21 -8.11 -5.25
C ILE A 73 -1.49 -8.50 -3.96
N CYS A 74 -0.96 -9.72 -3.89
CA CYS A 74 -0.25 -10.20 -2.72
C CYS A 74 1.08 -9.49 -2.51
N LEU A 75 1.39 -9.17 -1.25
CA LEU A 75 2.70 -8.69 -0.84
C LEU A 75 3.57 -9.84 -0.33
N SER A 76 4.86 -9.59 -0.14
CA SER A 76 5.76 -10.60 0.44
C SER A 76 5.30 -10.96 1.86
N GLY A 77 5.20 -12.25 2.12
CA GLY A 77 4.68 -12.82 3.36
C GLY A 77 3.18 -13.13 3.34
N ASP A 78 2.41 -12.69 2.34
CA ASP A 78 0.97 -12.98 2.25
C ASP A 78 0.70 -14.48 2.13
N THR A 79 -0.49 -14.87 2.60
CA THR A 79 -0.99 -16.24 2.52
C THR A 79 -2.24 -16.31 1.64
N ILE A 80 -2.26 -17.27 0.72
CA ILE A 80 -3.39 -17.55 -0.17
C ILE A 80 -4.03 -18.86 0.28
N LEU A 81 -5.32 -18.81 0.65
CA LEU A 81 -6.14 -19.98 0.96
C LEU A 81 -7.04 -20.29 -0.24
N ILE A 82 -6.88 -21.49 -0.78
CA ILE A 82 -7.58 -21.94 -1.99
C ILE A 82 -8.62 -22.98 -1.59
N GLY A 83 -9.90 -22.66 -1.85
CA GLY A 83 -11.00 -23.60 -1.70
C GLY A 83 -10.99 -24.66 -2.79
N THR A 84 -11.55 -25.83 -2.49
CA THR A 84 -11.68 -26.95 -3.43
C THR A 84 -12.31 -26.50 -4.75
N GLY A 85 -11.65 -26.81 -5.87
CA GLY A 85 -12.12 -26.46 -7.20
C GLY A 85 -11.06 -26.63 -8.27
N VAL A 86 -11.46 -26.45 -9.53
CA VAL A 86 -10.58 -26.45 -10.69
C VAL A 86 -10.36 -25.00 -11.14
N TYR A 87 -9.10 -24.61 -11.29
CA TYR A 87 -8.70 -23.26 -11.71
C TYR A 87 -7.86 -23.38 -13.00
N PRO A 88 -8.48 -23.34 -14.19
CA PRO A 88 -7.79 -23.56 -15.46
C PRO A 88 -6.99 -22.32 -15.87
N GLN A 89 -5.82 -22.14 -15.26
CA GLN A 89 -4.93 -21.00 -15.50
C GLN A 89 -3.47 -21.35 -15.21
N ILE A 90 -2.55 -20.65 -15.88
CA ILE A 90 -1.14 -20.59 -15.49
C ILE A 90 -1.02 -19.53 -14.39
N VAL A 91 -0.23 -19.82 -13.36
CA VAL A 91 0.11 -18.85 -12.31
C VAL A 91 1.53 -18.37 -12.53
N ASN A 92 1.69 -17.08 -12.78
CA ASN A 92 2.98 -16.42 -12.93
C ASN A 92 3.28 -15.57 -11.69
N SER A 93 4.53 -15.58 -11.25
CA SER A 93 5.02 -14.66 -10.22
C SER A 93 5.95 -13.64 -10.85
N GLU A 94 5.50 -12.41 -11.01
CA GLU A 94 6.26 -11.33 -11.64
C GLU A 94 7.26 -10.64 -10.68
N ASN A 95 7.11 -10.87 -9.37
CA ASN A 95 7.94 -10.24 -8.34
C ASN A 95 9.05 -11.18 -7.85
N PHE A 96 10.28 -10.94 -8.30
CA PHE A 96 11.46 -11.66 -7.83
C PHE A 96 11.74 -11.37 -6.35
N GLY A 97 12.02 -12.42 -5.56
CA GLY A 97 12.34 -12.31 -4.13
C GLY A 97 11.12 -12.19 -3.20
N ARG A 98 9.89 -12.20 -3.74
CA ARG A 98 8.65 -12.24 -2.94
C ARG A 98 8.39 -13.65 -2.45
N ASN A 99 8.19 -13.83 -1.15
CA ASN A 99 7.77 -15.11 -0.57
C ASN A 99 6.24 -15.11 -0.42
N LEU A 100 5.56 -16.12 -0.96
CA LEU A 100 4.12 -16.31 -0.82
C LEU A 100 3.85 -17.70 -0.27
N THR A 101 2.87 -17.81 0.62
CA THR A 101 2.43 -19.12 1.11
C THR A 101 1.08 -19.45 0.48
N ILE A 102 0.98 -20.61 -0.17
CA ILE A 102 -0.26 -21.04 -0.85
C ILE A 102 -0.70 -22.38 -0.24
N TRP A 103 -1.90 -22.40 0.34
CA TRP A 103 -2.48 -23.59 0.93
C TRP A 103 -3.80 -23.94 0.26
N GLY A 104 -3.98 -25.22 -0.08
CA GLY A 104 -5.30 -25.77 -0.36
C GLY A 104 -6.01 -26.08 0.94
N CYS A 105 -7.23 -25.56 1.14
CA CYS A 105 -8.10 -25.97 2.23
C CYS A 105 -9.16 -26.93 1.69
N GLY A 106 -9.01 -28.22 2.02
CA GLY A 106 -10.02 -29.23 1.80
C GLY A 106 -10.66 -29.61 3.14
N CYS A 107 -11.96 -29.79 3.14
CA CYS A 107 -12.62 -30.73 4.04
C CYS A 107 -12.74 -32.09 3.33
#